data_AF-A0A257J306-F1
#
_entry.id   AF-A0A257J306-F1
#
_cell.length_a   1.000
_cell.length_b   1.000
_cell.length_c   1.000
_cell.angle_alpha   90.00
_cell.angle_beta   90.00
_cell.angle_gamma   90.00
#
_symmetry.space_group_name_H-M   'P 1'
#
loop_
_entity.id
_entity.type
_entity.pdbx_description
1 polymer ?
#
loop_
_entity_poly.entity_id
_entity_poly.type
_entity_poly.pdbx_seq_one_letter_code
_entity_poly.pdbx_strand_id
1 'polypeptide(L)'
;MSGWVIGVMVEMAEEPAPVRCYFAVGFEDRAKAEWTAIDGAAGLGDVTYSPVGGLEPVQALAALTPARMKRLGLASGEVRPLGRVLPRKWL
;
A
#
# COMPACT_ATOMS: atom_id res chain seq x y z
N MET A 1 -15.36 6.56 -7.93
CA MET A 1 -13.89 6.63 -8.08
C MET A 1 -13.27 6.99 -6.76
N SER A 2 -13.15 5.99 -5.90
CA SER A 2 -12.39 6.02 -4.65
C SER A 2 -11.13 5.17 -4.81
N GLY A 3 -10.26 5.24 -3.82
CA GLY A 3 -9.04 4.46 -3.76
C GLY A 3 -8.75 4.01 -2.34
N TRP A 4 -7.59 3.43 -2.13
CA TRP A 4 -7.13 2.99 -0.81
C TRP A 4 -5.66 3.31 -0.60
N VAL A 5 -5.30 3.57 0.66
CA VAL A 5 -3.93 3.52 1.12
C VAL A 5 -3.71 2.14 1.71
N ILE A 6 -2.78 1.38 1.12
CA ILE A 6 -2.45 0.02 1.53
C ILE A 6 -1.03 0.00 2.08
N GLY A 7 -0.83 -0.67 3.21
CA GLY A 7 0.49 -1.02 3.73
C GLY A 7 0.79 -2.49 3.47
N VAL A 8 1.96 -2.78 2.89
CA VAL A 8 2.45 -4.14 2.60
C VAL A 8 3.79 -4.35 3.30
N MET A 9 3.91 -5.45 4.04
CA MET A 9 5.15 -5.89 4.67
C MET A 9 5.99 -6.67 3.66
N VAL A 10 7.21 -6.21 3.44
CA VAL A 10 8.13 -6.75 2.43
C VAL A 10 9.44 -7.15 3.07
N GLU A 11 9.84 -8.39 2.85
CA GLU A 11 11.15 -8.94 3.17
C GLU A 11 12.14 -8.52 2.08
N MET A 12 13.06 -7.63 2.44
CA MET A 12 14.10 -7.12 1.53
C MET A 12 15.44 -7.73 1.93
N ALA A 13 16.24 -8.17 0.97
CA ALA A 13 17.52 -8.84 1.23
C ALA A 13 18.53 -7.97 2.01
N GLU A 14 18.43 -6.65 1.89
CA GLU A 14 19.32 -5.68 2.54
C GLU A 14 18.85 -5.29 3.95
N GLU A 15 17.66 -5.71 4.37
CA GLU A 15 17.04 -5.29 5.63
C GLU A 15 16.95 -6.48 6.60
N PRO A 16 17.31 -6.30 7.88
CA PRO A 16 17.33 -7.39 8.86
C PRO A 16 15.92 -7.82 9.32
N ALA A 17 14.89 -7.03 8.98
CA ALA A 17 13.51 -7.29 9.34
C ALA A 17 12.57 -6.86 8.20
N PRO A 18 11.37 -7.46 8.10
CA PRO A 18 10.37 -7.05 7.11
C PRO A 18 10.02 -5.57 7.23
N VAL A 19 10.04 -4.86 6.11
CA VAL A 19 9.83 -3.42 6.03
C VAL A 19 8.43 -3.13 5.51
N ARG A 20 7.75 -2.18 6.15
CA ARG A 20 6.44 -1.74 5.70
C ARG A 20 6.53 -0.72 4.57
N CYS A 21 6.07 -1.10 3.38
CA CYS A 21 5.93 -0.26 2.21
C CYS A 21 4.48 0.21 2.06
N TYR A 22 4.28 1.48 1.71
CA TYR A 22 2.96 2.05 1.55
C TYR A 22 2.67 2.35 0.08
N PHE A 23 1.42 2.12 -0.32
CA PHE A 23 0.94 2.33 -1.67
C PHE A 23 -0.39 3.09 -1.63
N ALA A 24 -0.58 4.00 -2.58
CA ALA A 24 -1.90 4.54 -2.89
C ALA A 24 -2.42 3.87 -4.16
N VAL A 25 -3.61 3.29 -4.09
CA VAL A 25 -4.21 2.52 -5.17
C VAL A 25 -5.56 3.10 -5.56
N GLY A 26 -5.71 3.45 -6.83
CA GLY A 26 -6.93 4.07 -7.37
C GLY A 26 -8.05 3.09 -7.70
N PHE A 27 -8.20 1.99 -6.95
CA PHE A 27 -9.30 1.04 -7.10
C PHE A 27 -10.30 1.20 -5.96
N GLU A 28 -11.60 1.19 -6.29
CA GLU A 28 -12.68 1.34 -5.32
C GLU A 28 -12.87 0.07 -4.48
N ASP A 29 -12.75 -1.09 -5.12
CA ASP A 29 -12.79 -2.38 -4.42
C ASP A 29 -11.54 -2.59 -3.57
N ARG A 30 -11.73 -2.85 -2.27
CA ARG A 30 -10.63 -3.00 -1.30
C ARG A 30 -9.76 -4.21 -1.62
N ALA A 31 -10.37 -5.36 -1.92
CA ALA A 31 -9.62 -6.59 -2.17
C ALA A 31 -8.75 -6.46 -3.41
N LYS A 32 -9.28 -5.85 -4.48
CA LYS A 32 -8.52 -5.52 -5.67
C LYS A 32 -7.39 -4.54 -5.37
N ALA A 33 -7.64 -3.52 -4.53
CA ALA A 33 -6.60 -2.57 -4.15
C ALA A 33 -5.46 -3.24 -3.35
N GLU A 34 -5.78 -4.17 -2.45
CA GLU A 34 -4.82 -4.96 -1.68
C GLU A 34 -3.97 -5.83 -2.60
N TRP A 35 -4.59 -6.63 -3.48
CA TRP A 35 -3.86 -7.46 -4.45
C TRP A 35 -2.96 -6.65 -5.37
N THR A 36 -3.45 -5.49 -5.83
CA THR A 36 -2.65 -4.60 -6.68
C THR A 36 -1.44 -4.04 -5.92
N ALA A 37 -1.59 -3.73 -4.63
CA ALA A 37 -0.47 -3.29 -3.81
C ALA A 37 0.55 -4.41 -3.56
N ILE A 38 0.09 -5.67 -3.42
CA ILE A 38 0.95 -6.85 -3.35
C ILE A 38 1.77 -6.98 -4.64
N ASP A 39 1.14 -6.88 -5.81
CA ASP A 39 1.85 -6.94 -7.10
C ASP A 39 2.91 -5.84 -7.22
N GLY A 40 2.60 -4.62 -6.76
CA GLY A 40 3.57 -3.52 -6.71
C GLY A 40 4.70 -3.75 -5.71
N ALA A 41 4.43 -4.42 -4.60
CA ALA A 41 5.41 -4.76 -3.57
C ALA A 41 6.33 -5.91 -3.98
N ALA A 42 5.85 -6.86 -4.80
CA ALA A 42 6.64 -7.98 -5.32
C ALA A 42 7.86 -7.52 -6.15
N GLY A 43 7.82 -6.30 -6.69
CA GLY A 43 8.98 -5.68 -7.35
C GLY A 43 10.08 -5.20 -6.39
N LEU A 44 9.82 -5.16 -5.08
CA LEU A 44 10.75 -4.69 -4.05
C LEU A 44 11.37 -5.85 -3.24
N GLY A 45 10.70 -7.00 -3.17
CA GLY A 45 11.08 -8.16 -2.37
C GLY A 45 9.88 -9.08 -2.13
N ASP A 46 10.05 -10.05 -1.24
CA ASP A 46 9.00 -11.02 -0.94
C ASP A 46 8.00 -10.44 0.07
N VAL A 47 6.71 -10.61 -0.20
CA VAL A 47 5.67 -10.19 0.76
C VAL A 47 5.60 -11.19 1.90
N THR A 48 5.65 -10.71 3.13
CA THR A 48 5.64 -11.58 4.31
C THR A 48 4.34 -12.40 4.38
N TYR A 49 4.44 -13.67 4.76
CA TYR A 49 3.30 -14.59 4.82
C TYR A 49 2.54 -14.56 6.15
N SER A 50 3.11 -13.97 7.20
CA SER A 50 2.54 -13.97 8.57
C SER A 50 2.69 -12.61 9.27
N PRO A 51 1.83 -12.30 10.25
CA PRO A 51 1.91 -11.02 10.97
C PRO A 51 3.26 -10.80 11.66
N VAL A 52 3.79 -9.59 11.55
CA VAL A 52 5.09 -9.21 12.14
C VAL A 52 4.83 -8.11 13.16
N GLY A 53 5.19 -8.35 14.43
CA GLY A 53 4.99 -7.37 15.50
C GLY A 53 3.52 -6.99 15.72
N GLY A 54 2.58 -7.90 15.43
CA GLY A 54 1.13 -7.66 15.56
C GLY A 54 0.52 -6.87 14.40
N LEU A 55 1.27 -6.64 13.32
CA LEU A 55 0.78 -6.01 12.10
C LEU A 55 0.55 -7.04 11.00
N GLU A 56 -0.62 -6.98 10.37
CA GLU A 56 -0.96 -7.80 9.21
C GLU A 56 0.00 -7.52 8.04
N PRO A 57 0.40 -8.56 7.27
CA PRO A 57 1.28 -8.38 6.14
C PRO A 57 0.73 -7.41 5.09
N VAL A 58 -0.59 -7.45 4.88
CA VAL A 58 -1.29 -6.55 3.95
C VAL A 58 -2.44 -5.92 4.72
N GLN A 59 -2.50 -4.58 4.72
CA GLN A 59 -3.52 -3.86 5.46
C GLN A 59 -4.01 -2.64 4.67
N ALA A 60 -5.32 -2.55 4.47
CA ALA A 60 -5.98 -1.31 4.09
C ALA A 60 -6.00 -0.33 5.28
N LEU A 61 -5.29 0.79 5.15
CA LEU A 61 -5.14 1.79 6.23
C LEU A 61 -6.23 2.86 6.18
N ALA A 62 -6.57 3.34 4.97
CA ALA A 62 -7.57 4.38 4.79
C ALA A 62 -8.19 4.32 3.39
N ALA A 63 -9.50 4.60 3.31
CA ALA A 63 -10.17 4.85 2.04
C ALA A 63 -9.86 6.27 1.55
N LEU A 64 -9.59 6.41 0.25
CA LEU A 64 -9.36 7.68 -0.43
C LEU A 64 -10.64 8.13 -1.12
N THR A 65 -11.08 9.34 -0.79
CA THR A 65 -12.19 9.98 -1.50
C THR A 65 -11.75 10.48 -2.88
N PRO A 66 -12.67 10.61 -3.85
CA PRO A 66 -12.34 11.18 -5.16
C PRO A 66 -11.65 12.55 -5.07
N ALA A 67 -12.09 13.39 -4.12
CA ALA A 67 -11.49 14.71 -3.87
C ALA A 67 -10.04 14.61 -3.40
N ARG A 68 -9.73 13.64 -2.52
CA ARG A 68 -8.37 13.43 -2.00
C ARG A 68 -7.46 12.85 -3.06
N MET A 69 -7.94 11.90 -3.86
CA MET A 69 -7.22 11.37 -5.03
C MET A 69 -6.87 12.49 -6.00
N LYS A 70 -7.85 13.33 -6.37
CA LYS A 70 -7.63 14.48 -7.26
C LYS A 70 -6.59 15.46 -6.68
N ARG A 71 -6.69 15.79 -5.39
CA ARG A 71 -5.75 16.70 -4.72
C ARG A 71 -4.31 16.17 -4.68
N LEU A 72 -4.16 14.86 -4.49
CA LEU A 72 -2.85 14.19 -4.41
C LEU A 72 -2.39 13.65 -5.78
N GLY A 73 -3.16 13.92 -6.84
CA GLY A 73 -2.85 13.56 -8.21
C GLY A 73 -2.87 12.07 -8.51
N LEU A 74 -3.64 11.25 -7.79
CA LEU A 74 -3.79 9.82 -8.05
C LEU A 74 -4.92 9.58 -9.05
N ALA A 75 -4.62 8.93 -10.17
CA ALA A 75 -5.60 8.56 -11.19
C ALA A 75 -6.33 7.25 -10.82
N SER A 76 -7.50 7.03 -11.44
CA SER A 76 -8.24 5.78 -11.29
C SER A 76 -7.45 4.62 -11.90
N GLY A 77 -7.35 3.51 -11.17
CA GLY A 77 -6.54 2.35 -11.54
C GLY A 77 -5.03 2.54 -11.45
N GLU A 78 -4.55 3.72 -11.04
CA GLU A 78 -3.13 3.96 -10.80
C GLU A 78 -2.68 3.32 -9.48
N VAL A 79 -1.43 2.85 -9.47
CA VAL A 79 -0.72 2.38 -8.30
C VAL A 79 0.46 3.29 -8.08
N ARG A 80 0.52 3.92 -6.92
CA ARG A 80 1.62 4.83 -6.57
C ARG A 80 2.36 4.33 -5.33
N PRO A 81 3.66 4.02 -5.45
CA PRO A 81 4.51 3.79 -4.29
C PRO A 81 4.65 5.09 -3.48
N LEU A 82 4.36 5.01 -2.18
CA LEU A 82 4.52 6.12 -1.24
C LEU A 82 5.81 6.00 -0.40
N GLY A 83 6.50 4.86 -0.51
CA GLY A 83 7.73 4.56 0.19
C GLY A 83 7.51 3.88 1.54
N ARG A 84 8.53 3.95 2.41
CA ARG A 84 8.59 3.22 3.70
C ARG A 84 8.11 4.06 4.90
N VAL A 85 7.97 5.37 4.71
CA VAL A 85 7.56 6.29 5.77
C VAL A 85 6.04 6.40 5.79
N LEU A 86 5.44 6.38 6.99
CA LEU A 86 3.99 6.50 7.16
C LEU A 86 3.43 7.71 6.39
N PRO A 87 2.53 7.50 5.42
CA PRO A 87 2.13 8.55 4.48
C PRO A 87 1.04 9.45 5.08
N ARG A 88 1.39 10.28 6.06
CA ARG A 88 0.46 11.14 6.82
C ARG A 88 -0.44 12.04 5.94
N LYS A 89 0.03 12.46 4.76
CA LYS A 89 -0.76 13.27 3.82
C LYS A 89 -1.89 12.48 3.14
N TRP A 90 -1.77 11.15 3.12
CA TRP A 90 -2.69 10.22 2.45
C TRP A 90 -3.73 9.63 3.39
N LEU A 91 -3.39 9.48 4.68
CA LEU A 91 -4.30 9.10 5.77
C LEU A 91 -5.17 10.28 6.21
#